data_AF-A0A8S8XM36-F1
#
_entry.id   AF-A0A8S8XM36-F1
#
_cell.length_a   1.000
_cell.length_b   1.000
_cell.length_c   1.000
_cell.angle_alpha   90.00
_cell.angle_beta   90.00
_cell.angle_gamma   90.00
#
_symmetry.space_group_name_H-M   'P 1'
#
loop_
_entity.id
_entity.type
_entity.pdbx_description
1 polymer ?
#
loop_
_entity_poly.entity_id
_entity_poly.type
_entity_poly.pdbx_seq_one_letter_code
_entity_poly.pdbx_strand_id
1 'polypeptide(L)'
;MAQGDLPDIFGSDWSPEAKLEFTQPLLVDAAKREILLFVAQQHDGRIPIVSDIWDHVIGSEIKQFEAPSWSKFCQRFIDSLETALVAQIEAKMTGEKDSEVIPRRNLETFLDRRNTHFLIDMKLMLRRLAHYMSVTLEQRLEWQRNMSRTRYMDEALKEIFTDGIPTPDGSKFGGKGFRSTWQEAVVAAATPLKRNQNAGKDSKPGEGYDGDLVAPMIRDVGLSLAMGDTPLAVMAANLGKVGSNQNGGWSDAGGRDLHIGAWHVGVLPPTAPLPIASATMTGLAFAAWQKKIDRFHLACIGEGASSSGEFWEALNLAGTRGLPITYILQNNQIALDTATVNQSGVEIWADKAKAMGFPSWTIDGSDPASWYASVACAREFALEGGGPTLIHVETMRGCGHAHHHDDLYLGSESGTPPGYVDRSLLDYWSDKDPISTHRQLLLDLGITNETLELIEAEEKSLVENDRQKLLEMDWPNPETVTKGVTSISDADTHQDHLSRLQIPMTEFSSAKLAVGECMLEYSEKGGWTYARAIQQAMVDIANRYGDDCVFIGEDMEVAGAFGMNIALKNAGHSDKLVDMPLCEAIIVHTGTGAALSGMRPMVEIQFGGFAALGFNALVNNAAMLDGVGVLIAQ
;
A
#
# COMPACT_ATOMS: atom_id res chain seq x y z
N MET A 1 24.65 -9.33 0.67
CA MET A 1 24.73 -10.18 -0.54
C MET A 1 25.92 -9.73 -1.38
N ALA A 2 26.66 -10.67 -1.97
CA ALA A 2 27.77 -10.42 -2.88
C ALA A 2 27.40 -10.78 -4.33
N GLN A 3 28.22 -10.32 -5.27
CA GLN A 3 28.05 -10.66 -6.69
C GLN A 3 28.14 -12.18 -6.91
N GLY A 4 27.03 -12.79 -7.33
CA GLY A 4 26.92 -14.23 -7.58
C GLY A 4 26.09 -15.00 -6.55
N ASP A 5 25.61 -14.34 -5.49
CA ASP A 5 24.63 -14.90 -4.58
C ASP A 5 23.25 -15.00 -5.25
N LEU A 6 22.40 -15.89 -4.76
CA LEU A 6 20.99 -15.97 -5.14
C LEU A 6 20.15 -15.07 -4.22
N PRO A 7 19.01 -14.55 -4.68
CA PRO A 7 18.10 -13.81 -3.81
C PRO A 7 17.66 -14.66 -2.61
N ASP A 8 17.52 -14.02 -1.46
CA ASP A 8 16.94 -14.66 -0.28
C ASP A 8 15.49 -15.06 -0.56
N ILE A 9 15.07 -16.19 0.00
CA ILE A 9 13.66 -16.58 0.03
C ILE A 9 13.15 -16.28 1.44
N PHE A 10 12.59 -15.10 1.61
CA PHE A 10 12.04 -14.69 2.91
C PHE A 10 10.95 -15.66 3.35
N GLY A 11 11.00 -16.06 4.62
CA GLY A 11 10.06 -17.01 5.21
C GLY A 11 10.27 -18.48 4.85
N SER A 12 11.43 -18.88 4.29
CA SER A 12 11.75 -20.30 4.00
C SER A 12 11.48 -21.22 5.21
N ASP A 13 11.94 -20.79 6.38
CA ASP A 13 11.82 -21.54 7.64
C ASP A 13 10.63 -21.09 8.48
N TRP A 14 9.76 -20.22 7.94
CA TRP A 14 8.64 -19.69 8.68
C TRP A 14 7.65 -20.80 9.07
N SER A 15 7.18 -20.71 10.31
CA SER A 15 6.12 -21.55 10.86
C SER A 15 5.35 -20.69 11.86
N PRO A 16 4.01 -20.72 11.85
CA PRO A 16 3.22 -19.87 12.74
C PRO A 16 3.41 -20.29 14.21
N GLU A 17 3.88 -19.36 15.05
CA GLU A 17 4.06 -19.61 16.49
C GLU A 17 2.75 -19.43 17.28
N ALA A 18 1.91 -18.48 16.86
CA ALA A 18 0.71 -18.10 17.59
C ALA A 18 -0.38 -19.17 17.47
N LYS A 19 -0.92 -19.59 18.63
CA LYS A 19 -2.08 -20.47 18.69
C LYS A 19 -3.35 -19.68 18.40
N LEU A 20 -4.17 -20.20 17.49
CA LEU A 20 -5.50 -19.67 17.21
C LEU A 20 -6.55 -20.58 17.85
N GLU A 21 -7.67 -19.99 18.25
CA GLU A 21 -8.86 -20.72 18.69
C GLU A 21 -9.89 -20.70 17.57
N PHE A 22 -10.55 -21.83 17.33
CA PHE A 22 -11.61 -21.91 16.34
C PHE A 22 -12.94 -21.60 17.00
N THR A 23 -13.70 -20.67 16.41
CA THR A 23 -15.05 -20.33 16.87
C THR A 23 -16.08 -21.33 16.36
N GLN A 24 -15.73 -22.05 15.28
CA GLN A 24 -16.49 -23.15 14.72
C GLN A 24 -15.53 -24.18 14.10
N PRO A 25 -15.88 -25.47 14.09
CA PRO A 25 -15.00 -26.51 13.53
C PRO A 25 -14.86 -26.37 12.01
N LEU A 26 -13.68 -26.69 11.49
CA LEU A 26 -13.39 -26.70 10.06
C LEU A 26 -13.73 -28.07 9.46
N LEU A 27 -14.72 -28.14 8.59
CA LEU A 27 -15.08 -29.39 7.92
C LEU A 27 -13.96 -29.87 6.99
N VAL A 28 -13.68 -31.17 7.00
CA VAL A 28 -12.59 -31.78 6.22
C VAL A 28 -12.78 -31.55 4.71
N ASP A 29 -14.00 -31.72 4.20
CA ASP A 29 -14.29 -31.53 2.78
C ASP A 29 -14.13 -30.07 2.36
N ALA A 30 -14.51 -29.12 3.22
CA ALA A 30 -14.32 -27.69 2.99
C ALA A 30 -12.83 -27.34 2.96
N ALA A 31 -12.05 -27.83 3.93
CA ALA A 31 -10.60 -27.62 3.97
C ALA A 31 -9.90 -28.19 2.73
N LYS A 32 -10.22 -29.42 2.32
CA LYS A 32 -9.66 -30.03 1.10
C LYS A 32 -10.01 -29.20 -0.12
N ARG A 33 -11.27 -28.77 -0.24
CA ARG A 33 -11.75 -27.94 -1.35
C ARG A 33 -10.96 -26.64 -1.44
N GLU A 34 -10.84 -25.88 -0.35
CA GLU A 34 -10.12 -24.61 -0.37
C GLU A 34 -8.64 -24.78 -0.74
N ILE A 35 -7.99 -25.84 -0.22
CA ILE A 35 -6.60 -26.17 -0.57
C ILE A 35 -6.46 -26.45 -2.06
N LEU A 36 -7.32 -27.29 -2.63
CA LEU A 36 -7.25 -27.64 -4.04
C LEU A 36 -7.61 -26.45 -4.95
N LEU A 37 -8.54 -25.59 -4.54
CA LEU A 37 -8.85 -24.36 -5.28
C LEU A 37 -7.68 -23.39 -5.26
N PHE A 38 -6.99 -23.23 -4.13
CA PHE A 38 -5.77 -22.42 -4.06
C PHE A 38 -4.68 -22.96 -4.98
N VAL A 39 -4.44 -24.27 -4.94
CA VAL A 39 -3.44 -24.92 -5.80
C VAL A 39 -3.83 -24.80 -7.27
N ALA A 40 -5.10 -24.93 -7.63
CA ALA A 40 -5.56 -24.75 -9.01
C ALA A 40 -5.34 -23.32 -9.54
N GLN A 41 -5.41 -22.30 -8.68
CA GLN A 41 -5.23 -20.90 -9.09
C GLN A 41 -3.79 -20.57 -9.49
N GLN A 42 -2.78 -21.18 -8.85
CA GLN A 42 -1.38 -20.73 -8.98
C GLN A 42 -0.37 -21.83 -9.25
N HIS A 43 -0.74 -23.08 -8.96
CA HIS A 43 0.13 -24.26 -8.89
C HIS A 43 -0.58 -25.48 -9.49
N ASP A 44 -1.36 -25.30 -10.56
CA ASP A 44 -2.24 -26.28 -11.19
C ASP A 44 -1.55 -27.65 -11.43
N GLY A 45 -0.30 -27.64 -11.88
CA GLY A 45 0.51 -28.86 -12.06
C GLY A 45 0.80 -29.65 -10.77
N ARG A 46 0.51 -29.09 -9.59
CA ARG A 46 0.68 -29.72 -8.26
C ARG A 46 -0.62 -30.28 -7.70
N ILE A 47 -1.77 -30.12 -8.37
CA ILE A 47 -3.07 -30.65 -7.89
C ILE A 47 -2.98 -32.15 -7.52
N PRO A 48 -2.41 -33.05 -8.36
CA PRO A 48 -2.40 -34.47 -8.04
C PRO A 48 -1.61 -34.79 -6.75
N ILE A 49 -0.39 -34.26 -6.62
CA ILE A 49 0.45 -34.52 -5.45
C ILE A 49 -0.16 -33.95 -4.16
N VAL A 50 -0.76 -32.76 -4.21
CA VAL A 50 -1.45 -32.16 -3.05
C VAL A 50 -2.65 -33.02 -2.63
N SER A 51 -3.46 -33.45 -3.60
CA SER A 51 -4.63 -34.30 -3.32
C SER A 51 -4.22 -35.65 -2.74
N ASP A 52 -3.20 -36.30 -3.32
CA ASP A 52 -2.73 -37.61 -2.88
C ASP A 52 -2.15 -37.54 -1.46
N ILE A 53 -1.37 -36.50 -1.16
CA ILE A 53 -0.82 -36.28 0.18
C ILE A 53 -1.93 -35.96 1.19
N TRP A 54 -2.93 -35.17 0.81
CA TRP A 54 -4.10 -34.94 1.66
C TRP A 54 -4.77 -36.26 2.06
N ASP A 55 -5.08 -37.10 1.06
CA ASP A 55 -5.77 -38.38 1.27
C ASP A 55 -4.93 -39.37 2.08
N HIS A 56 -3.61 -39.30 1.96
CA HIS A 56 -2.69 -40.07 2.78
C HIS A 56 -2.66 -39.61 4.25
N VAL A 57 -2.69 -38.30 4.51
CA VAL A 57 -2.44 -37.71 5.84
C VAL A 57 -3.70 -37.57 6.69
N ILE A 58 -4.87 -37.31 6.09
CA ILE A 58 -6.11 -36.98 6.81
C ILE A 58 -6.62 -38.13 7.69
N GLY A 59 -6.50 -39.37 7.20
CA GLY A 59 -7.12 -40.55 7.82
C GLY A 59 -8.66 -40.57 7.68
N SER A 60 -9.24 -41.76 7.57
CA SER A 60 -10.67 -41.93 7.24
C SER A 60 -11.67 -41.56 8.34
N GLU A 61 -11.20 -41.34 9.58
CA GLU A 61 -12.07 -41.13 10.75
C GLU A 61 -12.31 -39.64 11.07
N ILE A 62 -11.48 -38.73 10.54
CA ILE A 62 -11.59 -37.29 10.81
C ILE A 62 -12.64 -36.69 9.87
N LYS A 63 -13.66 -36.02 10.44
CA LYS A 63 -14.71 -35.32 9.68
C LYS A 63 -14.63 -33.80 9.81
N GLN A 64 -14.04 -33.31 10.90
CA GLN A 64 -13.86 -31.90 11.17
C GLN A 64 -12.58 -31.68 11.98
N PHE A 65 -12.06 -30.46 11.93
CA PHE A 65 -10.92 -30.02 12.71
C PHE A 65 -11.32 -28.98 13.75
N GLU A 66 -10.81 -29.17 14.95
CA GLU A 66 -10.67 -28.12 15.96
C GLU A 66 -9.25 -27.52 15.82
N ALA A 67 -9.00 -26.34 16.38
CA ALA A 67 -7.71 -25.66 16.19
C ALA A 67 -6.48 -26.54 16.52
N PRO A 68 -6.43 -27.32 17.62
CA PRO A 68 -5.28 -28.18 17.91
C PRO A 68 -5.10 -29.34 16.92
N SER A 69 -6.19 -29.91 16.40
CA SER A 69 -6.11 -31.00 15.41
C SER A 69 -5.76 -30.46 14.03
N TRP A 70 -6.24 -29.26 13.67
CA TRP A 70 -5.83 -28.56 12.45
C TRP A 70 -4.33 -28.27 12.42
N SER A 71 -3.78 -27.69 13.49
CA SER A 71 -2.35 -27.37 13.58
C SER A 71 -1.46 -28.63 13.43
N LYS A 72 -1.81 -29.72 14.12
CA LYS A 72 -1.10 -31.01 13.98
C LYS A 72 -1.22 -31.60 12.58
N PHE A 73 -2.39 -31.47 11.95
CA PHE A 73 -2.60 -31.90 10.57
C PHE A 73 -1.72 -31.08 9.61
N CYS A 74 -1.72 -29.76 9.72
CA CYS A 74 -0.93 -28.86 8.86
C CYS A 74 0.55 -29.22 8.90
N GLN A 75 1.12 -29.45 10.09
CA GLN A 75 2.52 -29.86 10.21
C GLN A 75 2.80 -31.15 9.45
N ARG A 76 2.03 -32.22 9.72
CA ARG A 76 2.20 -33.51 9.03
C ARG A 76 1.99 -33.39 7.52
N PHE A 77 1.04 -32.57 7.10
CA PHE A 77 0.73 -32.35 5.69
C PHE A 77 1.90 -31.66 4.97
N ILE A 78 2.46 -30.61 5.55
CA ILE A 78 3.64 -29.91 5.00
C ILE A 78 4.87 -30.82 5.00
N ASP A 79 5.15 -31.54 6.09
CA ASP A 79 6.29 -32.48 6.17
C ASP A 79 6.19 -33.58 5.09
N SER A 80 4.97 -34.12 4.89
CA SER A 80 4.71 -35.15 3.87
C SER A 80 4.84 -34.58 2.46
N LEU A 81 4.37 -33.35 2.25
CA LEU A 81 4.46 -32.67 0.96
C LEU A 81 5.92 -32.37 0.59
N GLU A 82 6.71 -31.86 1.52
CA GLU A 82 8.15 -31.63 1.34
C GLU A 82 8.87 -32.94 0.98
N THR A 83 8.64 -34.00 1.74
CA THR A 83 9.22 -35.33 1.47
C THR A 83 8.84 -35.83 0.08
N ALA A 84 7.58 -35.68 -0.31
CA ALA A 84 7.08 -36.14 -1.61
C ALA A 84 7.65 -35.33 -2.78
N LEU A 85 7.88 -34.03 -2.61
CA LEU A 85 8.50 -33.16 -3.62
C LEU A 85 9.95 -33.57 -3.87
N VAL A 86 10.72 -33.84 -2.82
CA VAL A 86 12.10 -34.35 -2.93
C VAL A 86 12.12 -35.71 -3.62
N ALA A 87 11.30 -36.66 -3.14
CA ALA A 87 11.23 -38.00 -3.72
C ALA A 87 10.82 -37.98 -5.20
N GLN A 88 9.92 -37.08 -5.61
CA GLN A 88 9.51 -36.93 -7.00
C GLN A 88 10.68 -36.53 -7.91
N ILE A 89 11.55 -35.63 -7.44
CA ILE A 89 12.74 -35.20 -8.19
C ILE A 89 13.71 -36.37 -8.32
N GLU A 90 13.98 -37.08 -7.22
CA GLU A 90 14.90 -38.21 -7.18
C GLU A 90 14.46 -39.36 -8.09
N ALA A 91 13.16 -39.64 -8.16
CA ALA A 91 12.59 -40.71 -8.96
C ALA A 91 12.54 -40.39 -10.46
N LYS A 92 12.37 -39.11 -10.85
CA LYS A 92 12.17 -38.71 -12.25
C LYS A 92 13.42 -38.17 -12.93
N MET A 93 14.38 -37.65 -12.16
CA MET A 93 15.58 -36.98 -12.66
C MET A 93 16.86 -37.65 -12.16
N THR A 94 16.83 -38.98 -11.97
CA THR A 94 17.99 -39.75 -11.50
C THR A 94 19.20 -39.53 -12.40
N GLY A 95 20.32 -39.07 -11.82
CA GLY A 95 21.57 -38.83 -12.56
C GLY A 95 21.69 -37.46 -13.23
N GLU A 96 20.65 -36.61 -13.16
CA GLU A 96 20.62 -35.28 -13.81
C GLU A 96 20.64 -34.11 -12.80
N LYS A 97 20.79 -34.38 -11.50
CA LYS A 97 20.73 -33.35 -10.44
C LYS A 97 21.77 -32.22 -10.63
N ASP A 98 22.98 -32.59 -11.04
CA ASP A 98 24.09 -31.67 -11.29
C ASP A 98 24.05 -31.01 -12.66
N SER A 99 23.08 -31.39 -13.52
CA SER A 99 22.95 -30.83 -14.86
C SER A 99 22.65 -29.34 -14.76
N GLU A 100 23.46 -28.54 -15.44
CA GLU A 100 23.31 -27.09 -15.46
C GLU A 100 22.03 -26.71 -16.23
N VAL A 101 21.08 -26.08 -15.54
CA VAL A 101 19.85 -25.57 -16.16
C VAL A 101 20.11 -24.20 -16.77
N ILE A 102 20.83 -23.36 -16.02
CA ILE A 102 21.37 -22.06 -16.46
C ILE A 102 22.75 -21.86 -15.79
N PRO A 103 23.62 -21.01 -16.35
CA PRO A 103 24.97 -20.80 -15.82
C PRO A 103 25.00 -20.62 -14.30
N ARG A 104 25.82 -21.43 -13.62
CA ARG A 104 25.99 -21.46 -12.14
C ARG A 104 24.75 -21.91 -11.34
N ARG A 105 23.74 -22.51 -11.98
CA ARG A 105 22.59 -23.11 -11.29
C ARG A 105 22.27 -24.50 -11.86
N ASN A 106 22.49 -25.52 -11.05
CA ASN A 106 22.12 -26.89 -11.37
C ASN A 106 20.61 -27.12 -11.18
N LEU A 107 20.14 -28.26 -11.67
CA LEU A 107 18.74 -28.67 -11.60
C LEU A 107 18.23 -28.75 -10.16
N GLU A 108 19.01 -29.34 -9.25
CA GLU A 108 18.66 -29.48 -7.83
C GLU A 108 18.38 -28.12 -7.18
N THR A 109 19.34 -27.18 -7.27
CA THR A 109 19.18 -25.80 -6.74
C THR A 109 17.94 -25.11 -7.30
N PHE A 110 17.66 -25.31 -8.59
CA PHE A 110 16.53 -24.65 -9.25
C PHE A 110 15.18 -25.20 -8.79
N LEU A 111 15.06 -26.52 -8.64
CA LEU A 111 13.84 -27.17 -8.18
C LEU A 111 13.62 -27.01 -6.69
N ASP A 112 14.68 -27.06 -5.87
CA ASP A 112 14.60 -26.85 -4.43
C ASP A 112 14.02 -25.47 -4.12
N ARG A 113 14.54 -24.41 -4.75
CA ARG A 113 13.99 -23.06 -4.58
C ARG A 113 12.53 -22.94 -5.00
N ARG A 114 12.13 -23.59 -6.10
CA ARG A 114 10.72 -23.61 -6.53
C ARG A 114 9.84 -24.36 -5.53
N ASN A 115 10.34 -25.45 -4.96
CA ASN A 115 9.64 -26.20 -3.91
C ASN A 115 9.54 -25.37 -2.63
N THR A 116 10.57 -24.61 -2.24
CA THR A 116 10.54 -23.70 -1.09
C THR A 116 9.44 -22.65 -1.24
N HIS A 117 9.35 -21.96 -2.39
CA HIS A 117 8.27 -21.00 -2.64
C HIS A 117 6.89 -21.66 -2.56
N PHE A 118 6.72 -22.83 -3.16
CA PHE A 118 5.46 -23.58 -3.10
C PHE A 118 5.09 -24.00 -1.66
N LEU A 119 6.06 -24.44 -0.86
CA LEU A 119 5.82 -24.80 0.55
C LEU A 119 5.43 -23.57 1.39
N ILE A 120 6.02 -22.40 1.14
CA ILE A 120 5.61 -21.13 1.77
C ILE A 120 4.15 -20.82 1.43
N ASP A 121 3.79 -20.87 0.15
CA ASP A 121 2.42 -20.64 -0.31
C ASP A 121 1.42 -21.59 0.37
N MET A 122 1.77 -22.88 0.50
CA MET A 122 0.95 -23.86 1.20
C MET A 122 0.82 -23.57 2.70
N LYS A 123 1.90 -23.19 3.39
CA LYS A 123 1.87 -22.80 4.80
C LYS A 123 0.95 -21.58 5.02
N LEU A 124 1.06 -20.57 4.16
CA LEU A 124 0.25 -19.36 4.21
C LEU A 124 -1.23 -19.66 3.95
N MET A 125 -1.55 -20.49 2.97
CA MET A 125 -2.92 -20.95 2.72
C MET A 125 -3.53 -21.61 3.97
N LEU A 126 -2.81 -22.58 4.56
CA LEU A 126 -3.29 -23.30 5.74
C LEU A 126 -3.46 -22.38 6.95
N ARG A 127 -2.57 -21.39 7.10
CA ARG A 127 -2.66 -20.38 8.17
C ARG A 127 -3.85 -19.43 7.97
N ARG A 128 -4.14 -19.02 6.74
CA ARG A 128 -5.33 -18.23 6.42
C ARG A 128 -6.62 -18.97 6.76
N LEU A 129 -6.72 -20.27 6.48
CA LEU A 129 -7.86 -21.06 6.94
C LEU A 129 -7.99 -21.02 8.47
N ALA A 130 -6.88 -21.13 9.20
CA ALA A 130 -6.94 -21.05 10.66
C ALA A 130 -7.45 -19.69 11.17
N HIS A 131 -7.00 -18.56 10.58
CA HIS A 131 -7.52 -17.23 10.90
C HIS A 131 -8.98 -17.06 10.51
N TYR A 132 -9.40 -17.62 9.37
CA TYR A 132 -10.81 -17.59 8.95
C TYR A 132 -11.72 -18.28 9.98
N MET A 133 -11.26 -19.41 10.50
CA MET A 133 -12.00 -20.20 11.50
C MET A 133 -11.92 -19.61 12.91
N SER A 134 -11.04 -18.63 13.16
CA SER A 134 -10.95 -17.91 14.43
C SER A 134 -11.81 -16.64 14.48
N VAL A 135 -12.56 -16.34 13.42
CA VAL A 135 -13.39 -15.13 13.36
C VAL A 135 -14.50 -15.19 14.42
N THR A 136 -14.54 -14.19 15.29
CA THR A 136 -15.52 -14.10 16.37
C THR A 136 -16.80 -13.40 15.93
N LEU A 137 -17.89 -13.64 16.67
CA LEU A 137 -19.16 -12.93 16.45
C LEU A 137 -19.04 -11.43 16.69
N GLU A 138 -18.21 -11.02 17.66
CA GLU A 138 -17.91 -9.61 17.94
C GLU A 138 -17.26 -8.93 16.74
N GLN A 139 -16.23 -9.56 16.14
CA GLN A 139 -15.59 -9.05 14.92
C GLN A 139 -16.61 -8.91 13.78
N ARG A 140 -17.48 -9.91 13.57
CA ARG A 140 -18.53 -9.83 12.55
C ARG A 140 -19.48 -8.65 12.79
N LEU A 141 -19.90 -8.41 14.03
CA LEU A 141 -20.74 -7.27 14.37
C LEU A 141 -20.01 -5.93 14.17
N GLU A 142 -18.71 -5.84 14.50
CA GLU A 142 -17.88 -4.66 14.18
C GLU A 142 -17.82 -4.42 12.67
N TRP A 143 -17.62 -5.45 11.86
CA TRP A 143 -17.57 -5.33 10.41
C TRP A 143 -18.92 -4.89 9.83
N GLN A 144 -20.03 -5.48 10.27
CA GLN A 144 -21.36 -5.06 9.83
C GLN A 144 -21.60 -3.57 10.12
N ARG A 145 -21.21 -3.12 11.32
CA ARG A 145 -21.32 -1.72 11.74
C ARG A 145 -20.49 -0.80 10.83
N ASN A 146 -19.22 -1.14 10.61
CA ASN A 146 -18.32 -0.32 9.78
C ASN A 146 -18.72 -0.31 8.30
N MET A 147 -19.22 -1.43 7.75
CA MET A 147 -19.74 -1.48 6.38
C MET A 147 -20.99 -0.61 6.24
N SER A 148 -21.94 -0.69 7.18
CA SER A 148 -23.13 0.17 7.19
C SER A 148 -22.77 1.65 7.31
N ARG A 149 -21.84 2.01 8.22
CA ARG A 149 -21.33 3.38 8.37
C ARG A 149 -20.75 3.91 7.05
N THR A 150 -19.94 3.08 6.38
CA THR A 150 -19.32 3.42 5.09
C THR A 150 -20.39 3.73 4.05
N ARG A 151 -21.39 2.86 3.89
CA ARG A 151 -22.49 3.05 2.94
C ARG A 151 -23.29 4.33 3.23
N TYR A 152 -23.68 4.56 4.49
CA TYR A 152 -24.46 5.75 4.85
C TYR A 152 -23.69 7.05 4.64
N MET A 153 -22.38 7.06 4.91
CA MET A 153 -21.54 8.23 4.66
C MET A 153 -21.36 8.49 3.16
N ASP A 154 -21.15 7.44 2.35
CA ASP A 154 -21.09 7.54 0.89
C ASP A 154 -22.38 8.10 0.28
N GLU A 155 -23.53 7.67 0.81
CA GLU A 155 -24.86 8.17 0.42
C GLU A 155 -25.03 9.64 0.82
N ALA A 156 -24.64 10.02 2.05
CA ALA A 156 -24.68 11.40 2.50
C ALA A 156 -23.80 12.33 1.64
N LEU A 157 -22.59 11.90 1.30
CA LEU A 157 -21.70 12.62 0.39
C LEU A 157 -22.28 12.73 -1.03
N LYS A 158 -22.87 11.65 -1.54
CA LYS A 158 -23.54 11.65 -2.84
C LYS A 158 -24.68 12.67 -2.88
N GLU A 159 -25.52 12.72 -1.86
CA GLU A 159 -26.61 13.72 -1.74
C GLU A 159 -26.02 15.14 -1.72
N ILE A 160 -25.08 15.40 -0.83
CA ILE A 160 -24.40 16.70 -0.69
C ILE A 160 -23.85 17.19 -2.03
N PHE A 161 -23.14 16.33 -2.76
CA PHE A 161 -22.51 16.72 -4.02
C PHE A 161 -23.50 16.84 -5.17
N THR A 162 -24.65 16.18 -5.10
CA THR A 162 -25.72 16.30 -6.09
C THR A 162 -26.53 17.58 -5.88
N ASP A 163 -26.90 17.88 -4.64
CA ASP A 163 -27.77 19.02 -4.29
C ASP A 163 -27.00 20.36 -4.19
N GLY A 164 -25.71 20.25 -3.86
CA GLY A 164 -24.78 21.36 -3.65
C GLY A 164 -25.03 22.14 -2.36
N ILE A 165 -23.95 22.56 -1.70
CA ILE A 165 -24.01 23.31 -0.43
C ILE A 165 -23.77 24.81 -0.67
N PRO A 166 -24.52 25.71 -0.03
CA PRO A 166 -24.25 27.14 -0.10
C PRO A 166 -22.82 27.49 0.35
N THR A 167 -22.18 28.40 -0.40
CA THR A 167 -20.84 28.93 -0.12
C THR A 167 -20.89 30.42 0.18
N PRO A 168 -19.85 31.00 0.81
CA PRO A 168 -19.84 32.42 1.19
C PRO A 168 -19.95 33.40 0.01
N ASP A 169 -19.60 33.00 -1.20
CA ASP A 169 -19.69 33.83 -2.41
C ASP A 169 -21.11 33.84 -3.04
N GLY A 170 -22.06 33.13 -2.43
CA GLY A 170 -23.43 33.00 -2.89
C GLY A 170 -23.66 31.89 -3.93
N SER A 171 -22.61 31.16 -4.32
CA SER A 171 -22.71 29.98 -5.18
C SER A 171 -23.00 28.71 -4.37
N LYS A 172 -23.14 27.58 -5.08
CA LYS A 172 -23.22 26.26 -4.47
C LYS A 172 -21.97 25.45 -4.78
N PHE A 173 -21.39 24.84 -3.76
CA PHE A 173 -20.31 23.86 -3.90
C PHE A 173 -20.92 22.48 -4.17
N GLY A 174 -20.69 21.97 -5.38
CA GLY A 174 -20.77 20.55 -5.70
C GLY A 174 -19.36 19.97 -5.71
N GLY A 175 -19.20 18.72 -5.30
CA GLY A 175 -17.89 18.07 -5.22
C GLY A 175 -17.79 16.82 -6.09
N LYS A 176 -16.58 16.27 -6.12
CA LYS A 176 -16.27 14.99 -6.72
C LYS A 176 -15.89 14.03 -5.61
N GLY A 177 -16.58 12.90 -5.53
CA GLY A 177 -16.33 11.85 -4.56
C GLY A 177 -16.35 10.47 -5.21
N PHE A 178 -15.76 9.52 -4.49
CA PHE A 178 -15.57 8.14 -4.90
C PHE A 178 -16.21 7.23 -3.85
N ARG A 179 -17.18 6.41 -4.25
CA ARG A 179 -17.88 5.51 -3.33
C ARG A 179 -17.24 4.14 -3.27
N SER A 180 -17.40 3.50 -2.11
CA SER A 180 -17.05 2.13 -1.79
C SER A 180 -18.15 1.11 -2.13
N THR A 181 -19.19 1.47 -2.88
CA THR A 181 -20.32 0.57 -3.18
C THR A 181 -19.84 -0.79 -3.68
N TRP A 182 -20.20 -1.85 -2.94
CA TRP A 182 -19.82 -3.27 -3.07
C TRP A 182 -18.36 -3.64 -2.73
N GLN A 183 -17.60 -2.69 -2.18
CA GLN A 183 -16.22 -2.85 -1.71
C GLN A 183 -16.13 -2.65 -0.18
N GLU A 184 -17.26 -2.54 0.53
CA GLU A 184 -17.29 -2.17 1.95
C GLU A 184 -16.60 -3.21 2.87
N ALA A 185 -16.49 -4.47 2.45
CA ALA A 185 -15.81 -5.53 3.21
C ALA A 185 -14.34 -5.23 3.54
N VAL A 186 -13.72 -4.27 2.85
CA VAL A 186 -12.36 -3.76 3.15
C VAL A 186 -12.20 -3.32 4.61
N VAL A 187 -13.29 -2.95 5.30
CA VAL A 187 -13.26 -2.58 6.73
C VAL A 187 -12.62 -3.66 7.61
N ALA A 188 -12.76 -4.94 7.24
CA ALA A 188 -12.25 -6.05 8.01
C ALA A 188 -10.72 -6.12 8.01
N ALA A 189 -10.05 -5.51 7.02
CA ALA A 189 -8.60 -5.41 6.93
C ALA A 189 -7.96 -4.62 8.09
N ALA A 190 -8.72 -3.76 8.79
CA ALA A 190 -8.23 -3.02 9.95
C ALA A 190 -8.14 -3.85 11.24
N THR A 191 -8.94 -4.91 11.33
CA THR A 191 -9.10 -5.73 12.54
C THR A 191 -7.81 -6.37 13.07
N PRO A 192 -6.95 -6.98 12.24
CA PRO A 192 -5.72 -7.60 12.73
C PRO A 192 -4.59 -6.60 12.96
N LEU A 193 -4.77 -5.32 12.62
CA LEU A 193 -3.75 -4.29 12.75
C LEU A 193 -3.64 -3.79 14.18
N LYS A 194 -2.41 -3.46 14.60
CA LYS A 194 -2.16 -2.72 15.84
C LYS A 194 -2.62 -1.27 15.65
N ARG A 195 -3.85 -0.96 16.04
CA ARG A 195 -4.42 0.39 16.03
C ARG A 195 -4.13 1.13 17.34
N ASN A 196 -3.99 2.46 17.30
CA ASN A 196 -3.94 3.32 18.50
C ASN A 196 -4.98 4.43 18.41
N GLN A 197 -6.22 4.13 18.84
CA GLN A 197 -7.35 5.07 18.78
C GLN A 197 -7.25 6.23 19.79
N ASN A 198 -6.30 6.18 20.72
CA ASN A 198 -6.12 7.20 21.77
C ASN A 198 -5.00 8.19 21.45
N ALA A 199 -4.34 8.06 20.30
CA ALA A 199 -3.31 9.00 19.89
C ALA A 199 -3.91 10.41 19.73
N GLY A 200 -3.14 11.43 20.12
CA GLY A 200 -3.55 12.82 19.98
C GLY A 200 -3.75 13.18 18.50
N LYS A 201 -4.60 14.16 18.21
CA LYS A 201 -4.95 14.56 16.83
C LYS A 201 -3.72 14.90 15.95
N ASP A 202 -2.67 15.43 16.57
CA ASP A 202 -1.42 15.84 15.90
C ASP A 202 -0.36 14.72 15.88
N SER A 203 -0.67 13.54 16.41
CA SER A 203 0.21 12.38 16.37
C SER A 203 0.44 11.90 14.94
N LYS A 204 1.67 11.50 14.65
CA LYS A 204 2.11 10.94 13.37
C LYS A 204 3.17 9.85 13.57
N PRO A 205 3.50 9.07 12.53
CA PRO A 205 4.60 8.11 12.60
C PRO A 205 5.91 8.78 13.08
N GLY A 206 6.53 8.21 14.11
CA GLY A 206 7.73 8.78 14.72
C GLY A 206 7.48 9.90 15.73
N GLU A 207 6.25 10.40 15.85
CA GLU A 207 5.84 11.43 16.80
C GLU A 207 4.43 11.15 17.34
N GLY A 208 4.33 10.26 18.33
CA GLY A 208 3.08 10.01 19.06
C GLY A 208 2.13 8.95 18.48
N TYR A 209 2.31 8.49 17.23
CA TYR A 209 1.58 7.33 16.68
C TYR A 209 2.50 6.11 16.49
N ASP A 210 2.20 5.03 17.20
CA ASP A 210 3.00 3.80 17.30
C ASP A 210 2.31 2.54 16.73
N GLY A 211 1.15 2.72 16.11
CA GLY A 211 0.39 1.65 15.46
C GLY A 211 0.91 1.28 14.07
N ASP A 212 0.27 0.28 13.47
CA ASP A 212 0.43 -0.10 12.08
C ASP A 212 -0.15 0.98 11.15
N LEU A 213 0.32 0.99 9.91
CA LEU A 213 0.00 2.02 8.92
C LEU A 213 -0.73 1.45 7.71
N VAL A 214 -1.69 2.22 7.19
CA VAL A 214 -2.44 1.88 5.99
C VAL A 214 -2.38 3.01 4.96
N ALA A 215 -2.31 2.64 3.68
CA ALA A 215 -2.45 3.51 2.53
C ALA A 215 -3.69 3.08 1.74
N PRO A 216 -4.89 3.52 2.12
CA PRO A 216 -6.12 3.24 1.39
C PRO A 216 -6.06 3.85 -0.02
N MET A 217 -6.76 3.24 -0.99
CA MET A 217 -7.05 3.94 -2.23
C MET A 217 -8.22 4.93 -2.04
N ILE A 218 -8.47 5.80 -3.01
CA ILE A 218 -9.55 6.81 -2.95
C ILE A 218 -10.96 6.24 -2.69
N ARG A 219 -11.17 4.94 -2.88
CA ARG A 219 -12.43 4.21 -2.62
C ARG A 219 -12.42 3.41 -1.32
N ASP A 220 -11.30 3.30 -0.62
CA ASP A 220 -11.18 2.51 0.61
C ASP A 220 -11.51 3.34 1.85
N VAL A 221 -12.55 4.18 1.76
CA VAL A 221 -12.91 5.02 2.90
C VAL A 221 -13.37 4.18 4.09
N GLY A 222 -13.95 3.00 3.84
CA GLY A 222 -14.25 2.02 4.88
C GLY A 222 -13.01 1.58 5.68
N LEU A 223 -11.84 1.42 5.03
CA LEU A 223 -10.59 1.13 5.74
C LEU A 223 -10.18 2.29 6.65
N SER A 224 -10.32 3.52 6.16
CA SER A 224 -10.00 4.73 6.94
C SER A 224 -10.89 4.85 8.18
N LEU A 225 -12.19 4.64 8.02
CA LEU A 225 -13.15 4.63 9.13
C LEU A 225 -12.87 3.50 10.13
N ALA A 226 -12.52 2.30 9.63
CA ALA A 226 -12.19 1.17 10.48
C ALA A 226 -10.88 1.35 11.24
N MET A 227 -9.92 2.14 10.72
CA MET A 227 -8.73 2.55 11.46
C MET A 227 -9.02 3.54 12.59
N GLY A 228 -10.12 4.30 12.48
CA GLY A 228 -10.58 5.23 13.52
C GLY A 228 -10.87 6.64 13.01
N ASP A 229 -10.77 6.90 11.70
CA ASP A 229 -11.23 8.18 11.15
C ASP A 229 -12.75 8.32 11.31
N THR A 230 -13.26 9.56 11.30
CA THR A 230 -14.66 9.86 11.58
C THR A 230 -15.40 10.28 10.31
N PRO A 231 -16.70 9.98 10.17
CA PRO A 231 -17.50 10.50 9.06
C PRO A 231 -17.41 12.03 8.94
N LEU A 232 -17.43 12.76 10.06
CA LEU A 232 -17.22 14.20 10.06
C LEU A 232 -15.89 14.62 9.43
N ALA A 233 -14.77 14.01 9.81
CA ALA A 233 -13.46 14.37 9.29
C ALA A 233 -13.31 14.03 7.79
N VAL A 234 -13.80 12.86 7.38
CA VAL A 234 -13.86 12.44 5.98
C VAL A 234 -14.67 13.42 5.14
N MET A 235 -15.88 13.76 5.58
CA MET A 235 -16.73 14.69 4.86
C MET A 235 -16.14 16.10 4.87
N ALA A 236 -15.55 16.55 5.98
CA ALA A 236 -14.89 17.85 6.06
C ALA A 236 -13.74 17.97 5.06
N ALA A 237 -12.95 16.91 4.84
CA ALA A 237 -11.93 16.87 3.80
C ALA A 237 -12.54 16.99 2.41
N ASN A 238 -13.56 16.18 2.11
CA ASN A 238 -14.25 16.16 0.82
C ASN A 238 -14.92 17.49 0.44
N LEU A 239 -15.36 18.27 1.44
CA LEU A 239 -16.00 19.57 1.24
C LEU A 239 -15.06 20.76 1.38
N GLY A 240 -13.80 20.52 1.75
CA GLY A 240 -12.85 21.59 2.00
C GLY A 240 -13.20 22.49 3.20
N LYS A 241 -13.76 21.91 4.27
CA LYS A 241 -14.17 22.66 5.47
C LYS A 241 -13.00 22.94 6.41
N VAL A 242 -13.13 23.99 7.23
CA VAL A 242 -12.05 24.48 8.12
C VAL A 242 -11.51 23.41 9.07
N GLY A 243 -12.37 22.49 9.53
CA GLY A 243 -12.04 21.41 10.47
C GLY A 243 -11.39 20.18 9.83
N SER A 244 -11.19 20.17 8.51
CA SER A 244 -10.54 19.06 7.80
C SER A 244 -9.12 18.79 8.31
N ASN A 245 -8.76 17.51 8.39
CA ASN A 245 -7.38 17.08 8.67
C ASN A 245 -6.43 17.42 7.51
N GLN A 246 -6.95 17.69 6.31
CA GLN A 246 -6.18 18.09 5.13
C GLN A 246 -5.93 19.59 5.13
N ASN A 247 -5.13 20.04 6.09
CA ASN A 247 -4.89 21.46 6.36
C ASN A 247 -3.46 21.93 6.00
N GLY A 248 -2.63 21.04 5.44
CA GLY A 248 -1.24 21.35 5.10
C GLY A 248 -0.42 21.81 6.30
N GLY A 249 -0.71 21.31 7.50
CA GLY A 249 0.03 21.60 8.72
C GLY A 249 -0.33 22.95 9.37
N TRP A 250 -1.35 23.66 8.86
CA TRP A 250 -1.76 24.96 9.38
C TRP A 250 -3.15 24.91 10.02
N SER A 251 -3.25 25.40 11.25
CA SER A 251 -4.55 25.54 11.92
C SER A 251 -5.52 26.38 11.09
N ASP A 252 -6.78 25.94 11.08
CA ASP A 252 -7.91 26.55 10.38
C ASP A 252 -7.73 26.69 8.86
N ALA A 253 -6.80 25.94 8.27
CA ALA A 253 -6.55 25.91 6.84
C ALA A 253 -7.04 24.60 6.20
N GLY A 254 -8.03 23.93 6.80
CA GLY A 254 -8.59 22.69 6.31
C GLY A 254 -9.13 22.81 4.88
N GLY A 255 -9.04 21.73 4.11
CA GLY A 255 -9.60 21.65 2.77
C GLY A 255 -8.65 21.95 1.62
N ARG A 256 -7.34 21.85 1.88
CA ARG A 256 -6.31 22.02 0.84
C ARG A 256 -6.13 20.80 -0.06
N ASP A 257 -6.45 19.63 0.47
CA ASP A 257 -6.51 18.37 -0.26
C ASP A 257 -7.85 17.68 0.02
N LEU A 258 -8.39 17.03 -1.00
CA LEU A 258 -9.61 16.23 -0.93
C LEU A 258 -9.31 14.77 -0.58
N HIS A 259 -8.06 14.32 -0.70
CA HIS A 259 -7.65 12.97 -0.31
C HIS A 259 -7.61 12.84 1.20
N ILE A 260 -8.26 11.79 1.73
CA ILE A 260 -8.47 11.64 3.16
C ILE A 260 -7.27 10.93 3.79
N GLY A 261 -6.53 11.64 4.64
CA GLY A 261 -5.49 11.10 5.51
C GLY A 261 -5.74 11.44 6.98
N ALA A 262 -5.29 10.57 7.88
CA ALA A 262 -5.45 10.74 9.32
C ALA A 262 -4.30 10.06 10.05
N TRP A 263 -3.18 10.78 10.18
CA TRP A 263 -1.95 10.25 10.78
C TRP A 263 -2.11 9.77 12.23
N HIS A 264 -2.99 10.42 13.00
CA HIS A 264 -3.30 10.02 14.38
C HIS A 264 -4.02 8.67 14.48
N VAL A 265 -4.49 8.10 13.37
CA VAL A 265 -5.02 6.74 13.28
C VAL A 265 -4.29 5.91 12.23
N GLY A 266 -3.09 6.34 11.82
CA GLY A 266 -2.22 5.56 10.93
C GLY A 266 -2.63 5.52 9.47
N VAL A 267 -3.45 6.47 9.00
CA VAL A 267 -3.92 6.52 7.60
C VAL A 267 -3.09 7.53 6.80
N LEU A 268 -2.29 7.03 5.86
CA LEU A 268 -1.64 7.83 4.82
C LEU A 268 -2.70 8.25 3.78
N PRO A 269 -2.83 9.54 3.40
CA PRO A 269 -3.79 9.94 2.39
C PRO A 269 -3.51 9.30 1.03
N PRO A 270 -4.55 8.93 0.26
CA PRO A 270 -4.37 8.59 -1.15
C PRO A 270 -3.86 9.81 -1.94
N THR A 271 -3.37 9.59 -3.15
CA THR A 271 -2.84 10.65 -4.02
C THR A 271 -3.35 10.47 -5.43
N ALA A 272 -3.55 11.58 -6.16
CA ALA A 272 -4.11 11.53 -7.51
C ALA A 272 -3.24 10.73 -8.50
N PRO A 273 -1.90 10.89 -8.54
CA PRO A 273 -1.07 9.89 -9.18
C PRO A 273 -1.10 8.63 -8.32
N LEU A 274 -1.86 7.66 -8.82
CA LEU A 274 -2.37 6.53 -8.04
C LEU A 274 -1.30 5.65 -7.35
N PRO A 275 -0.11 5.36 -7.91
CA PRO A 275 0.85 4.46 -7.25
C PRO A 275 1.61 5.13 -6.09
N ILE A 276 1.58 6.46 -5.96
CA ILE A 276 2.39 7.21 -5.00
C ILE A 276 2.11 6.75 -3.57
N ALA A 277 0.84 6.57 -3.18
CA ALA A 277 0.50 6.14 -1.82
C ALA A 277 1.12 4.76 -1.49
N SER A 278 1.05 3.81 -2.42
CA SER A 278 1.69 2.50 -2.26
C SER A 278 3.21 2.60 -2.19
N ALA A 279 3.84 3.40 -3.06
CA ALA A 279 5.29 3.59 -3.09
C ALA A 279 5.82 4.32 -1.84
N THR A 280 5.11 5.34 -1.37
CA THR A 280 5.43 6.04 -0.12
C THR A 280 5.25 5.13 1.09
N MET A 281 4.23 4.26 1.10
CA MET A 281 4.08 3.24 2.14
C MET A 281 5.24 2.23 2.14
N THR A 282 5.77 1.86 0.97
CA THR A 282 7.02 1.08 0.88
C THR A 282 8.19 1.81 1.54
N GLY A 283 8.28 3.13 1.40
CA GLY A 283 9.28 3.96 2.09
C GLY A 283 9.11 4.00 3.61
N LEU A 284 7.87 4.02 4.12
CA LEU A 284 7.57 3.88 5.54
C LEU A 284 7.95 2.49 6.06
N ALA A 285 7.67 1.44 5.29
CA ALA A 285 8.08 0.07 5.61
C ALA A 285 9.61 -0.10 5.61
N PHE A 286 10.30 0.54 4.67
CA PHE A 286 11.76 0.63 4.65
C PHE A 286 12.31 1.29 5.91
N ALA A 287 11.70 2.38 6.37
CA ALA A 287 12.12 3.05 7.60
C ALA A 287 11.94 2.16 8.84
N ALA A 288 10.84 1.42 8.92
CA ALA A 288 10.62 0.45 9.98
C ALA A 288 11.65 -0.69 9.94
N TRP A 289 11.96 -1.22 8.74
CA TRP A 289 13.00 -2.22 8.53
C TRP A 289 14.38 -1.71 8.98
N GLN A 290 14.78 -0.52 8.52
CA GLN A 290 16.07 0.09 8.85
C GLN A 290 16.22 0.35 10.35
N LYS A 291 15.14 0.81 11.00
CA LYS A 291 15.10 1.09 12.45
C LYS A 291 14.77 -0.12 13.32
N LYS A 292 14.52 -1.30 12.71
CA LYS A 292 14.07 -2.51 13.40
C LYS A 292 12.83 -2.28 14.27
N ILE A 293 11.89 -1.48 13.78
CA ILE A 293 10.62 -1.21 14.42
C ILE A 293 9.66 -2.33 14.03
N ASP A 294 9.07 -2.98 15.02
CA ASP A 294 8.00 -3.96 14.85
C ASP A 294 6.70 -3.24 14.45
N ARG A 295 6.52 -3.03 13.14
CA ARG A 295 5.39 -2.33 12.54
C ARG A 295 5.04 -2.91 11.19
N PHE A 296 3.76 -3.17 10.99
CA PHE A 296 3.21 -3.66 9.73
C PHE A 296 2.62 -2.53 8.90
N HIS A 297 2.71 -2.70 7.58
CA HIS A 297 2.30 -1.70 6.60
C HIS A 297 1.36 -2.34 5.58
N LEU A 298 0.25 -1.68 5.29
CA LEU A 298 -0.74 -2.13 4.32
C LEU A 298 -0.90 -1.08 3.22
N ALA A 299 -0.71 -1.45 1.96
CA ALA A 299 -0.83 -0.55 0.83
C ALA A 299 -1.88 -1.05 -0.16
N CYS A 300 -2.99 -0.33 -0.28
CA CYS A 300 -4.02 -0.64 -1.27
C CYS A 300 -3.67 -0.02 -2.63
N ILE A 301 -4.06 -0.72 -3.70
CA ILE A 301 -3.95 -0.24 -5.08
C ILE A 301 -5.07 -0.84 -5.93
N GLY A 302 -5.63 -0.05 -6.85
CA GLY A 302 -6.59 -0.54 -7.85
C GLY A 302 -5.89 -1.26 -9.00
N GLU A 303 -6.60 -2.13 -9.71
CA GLU A 303 -6.02 -2.94 -10.78
C GLU A 303 -5.45 -2.11 -11.92
N GLY A 304 -6.12 -1.04 -12.36
CA GLY A 304 -5.56 -0.13 -13.36
C GLY A 304 -4.36 0.69 -12.86
N ALA A 305 -4.36 1.08 -11.58
CA ALA A 305 -3.23 1.79 -10.98
C ALA A 305 -1.97 0.91 -10.89
N SER A 306 -2.16 -0.40 -10.72
CA SER A 306 -1.09 -1.39 -10.68
C SER A 306 -0.34 -1.57 -12.00
N SER A 307 -0.78 -0.92 -13.07
CA SER A 307 -0.07 -0.87 -14.36
C SER A 307 1.06 0.17 -14.39
N SER A 308 1.14 1.05 -13.39
CA SER A 308 2.22 2.06 -13.30
C SER A 308 3.59 1.45 -12.98
N GLY A 309 4.64 1.97 -13.61
CA GLY A 309 6.03 1.56 -13.35
C GLY A 309 6.45 1.75 -11.89
N GLU A 310 6.06 2.85 -11.25
CA GLU A 310 6.40 3.15 -9.84
C GLU A 310 5.87 2.09 -8.86
N PHE A 311 4.73 1.46 -9.18
CA PHE A 311 4.22 0.37 -8.36
C PHE A 311 5.12 -0.87 -8.46
N TRP A 312 5.62 -1.20 -9.66
CA TRP A 312 6.55 -2.30 -9.86
C TRP A 312 7.90 -2.05 -9.19
N GLU A 313 8.39 -0.82 -9.20
CA GLU A 313 9.59 -0.44 -8.44
C GLU A 313 9.39 -0.63 -6.93
N ALA A 314 8.21 -0.26 -6.41
CA ALA A 314 7.83 -0.48 -5.01
C ALA A 314 7.79 -1.97 -4.63
N LEU A 315 7.18 -2.82 -5.47
CA LEU A 315 7.20 -4.27 -5.25
C LEU A 315 8.63 -4.83 -5.29
N ASN A 316 9.45 -4.37 -6.23
CA ASN A 316 10.83 -4.82 -6.39
C ASN A 316 11.68 -4.48 -5.15
N LEU A 317 11.58 -3.25 -4.64
CA LEU A 317 12.28 -2.85 -3.41
C LEU A 317 11.80 -3.68 -2.21
N ALA A 318 10.48 -3.86 -2.06
CA ALA A 318 9.91 -4.64 -0.98
C ALA A 318 10.41 -6.09 -0.99
N GLY A 319 10.38 -6.74 -2.16
CA GLY A 319 10.84 -8.11 -2.35
C GLY A 319 12.34 -8.26 -2.12
N THR A 320 13.15 -7.32 -2.64
CA THR A 320 14.61 -7.36 -2.51
C THR A 320 15.09 -7.24 -1.07
N ARG A 321 14.35 -6.52 -0.22
CA ARG A 321 14.75 -6.24 1.17
C ARG A 321 13.93 -6.99 2.22
N GLY A 322 12.91 -7.75 1.81
CA GLY A 322 12.02 -8.45 2.75
C GLY A 322 11.26 -7.47 3.65
N LEU A 323 10.73 -6.39 3.08
CA LEU A 323 10.07 -5.33 3.86
C LEU A 323 8.77 -5.80 4.53
N PRO A 324 8.42 -5.27 5.73
CA PRO A 324 7.23 -5.67 6.49
C PRO A 324 5.96 -4.98 5.96
N ILE A 325 5.60 -5.29 4.71
CA ILE A 325 4.50 -4.65 3.97
C ILE A 325 3.64 -5.67 3.22
N THR A 326 2.34 -5.40 3.13
CA THR A 326 1.45 -6.13 2.24
C THR A 326 0.72 -5.20 1.30
N TYR A 327 0.65 -5.60 0.03
CA TYR A 327 -0.09 -4.89 -1.00
C TYR A 327 -1.46 -5.53 -1.20
N ILE A 328 -2.52 -4.74 -1.14
CA ILE A 328 -3.87 -5.18 -1.51
C ILE A 328 -4.19 -4.63 -2.90
N LEU A 329 -4.18 -5.51 -3.90
CA LEU A 329 -4.56 -5.17 -5.26
C LEU A 329 -6.03 -5.50 -5.46
N GLN A 330 -6.88 -4.48 -5.52
CA GLN A 330 -8.32 -4.66 -5.70
C GLN A 330 -8.69 -4.56 -7.18
N ASN A 331 -9.19 -5.67 -7.73
CA ASN A 331 -9.76 -5.73 -9.05
C ASN A 331 -11.26 -5.47 -8.96
N ASN A 332 -11.67 -4.21 -9.19
CA ASN A 332 -13.09 -3.84 -9.22
C ASN A 332 -13.69 -3.89 -10.63
N GLN A 333 -13.07 -4.68 -11.52
CA GLN A 333 -13.41 -4.95 -12.91
C GLN A 333 -13.15 -3.81 -13.91
N ILE A 334 -12.89 -2.58 -13.44
CA ILE A 334 -12.78 -1.43 -14.35
C ILE A 334 -12.07 -0.19 -13.77
N ALA A 335 -11.02 0.24 -14.46
CA ALA A 335 -10.29 1.46 -14.15
C ALA A 335 -10.79 2.62 -15.02
N LEU A 336 -11.43 3.61 -14.39
CA LEU A 336 -12.19 4.65 -15.11
C LEU A 336 -13.23 4.00 -16.02
N ASP A 337 -12.97 4.00 -17.33
CA ASP A 337 -13.77 3.41 -18.40
C ASP A 337 -12.99 2.30 -19.16
N THR A 338 -11.81 1.90 -18.66
CA THR A 338 -10.94 0.88 -19.26
C THR A 338 -11.08 -0.43 -18.51
N ALA A 339 -11.65 -1.44 -19.17
CA ALA A 339 -11.80 -2.79 -18.64
C ALA A 339 -10.43 -3.45 -18.33
N THR A 340 -10.43 -4.41 -17.40
CA THR A 340 -9.25 -5.17 -16.94
C THR A 340 -8.41 -5.76 -18.07
N VAL A 341 -9.07 -6.33 -19.09
CA VAL A 341 -8.42 -6.92 -20.27
C VAL A 341 -7.57 -5.93 -21.09
N ASN A 342 -7.81 -4.64 -20.92
CA ASN A 342 -7.04 -3.56 -21.56
C ASN A 342 -6.01 -2.92 -20.62
N GLN A 343 -5.91 -3.39 -19.37
CA GLN A 343 -4.97 -2.86 -18.37
C GLN A 343 -3.70 -3.69 -18.27
N SER A 344 -3.82 -5.02 -18.27
CA SER A 344 -2.70 -5.93 -18.01
C SER A 344 -2.93 -7.27 -18.67
N GLY A 345 -1.86 -7.95 -19.10
CA GLY A 345 -1.90 -9.29 -19.69
C GLY A 345 -1.69 -10.42 -18.67
N VAL A 346 -1.84 -10.14 -17.37
CA VAL A 346 -1.74 -11.16 -16.31
C VAL A 346 -3.02 -11.97 -16.25
N GLU A 347 -2.91 -13.28 -16.02
CA GLU A 347 -4.08 -14.17 -15.88
C GLU A 347 -4.86 -13.86 -14.61
N ILE A 348 -4.14 -13.80 -13.48
CA ILE A 348 -4.66 -13.30 -12.20
C ILE A 348 -3.73 -12.21 -11.68
N TRP A 349 -4.29 -11.18 -11.04
CA TRP A 349 -3.49 -10.05 -10.57
C TRP A 349 -2.49 -10.41 -9.47
N ALA A 350 -2.73 -11.51 -8.75
CA ALA A 350 -1.79 -12.07 -7.78
C ALA A 350 -0.42 -12.41 -8.42
N ASP A 351 -0.41 -12.84 -9.68
CA ASP A 351 0.82 -13.28 -10.38
C ASP A 351 1.88 -12.16 -10.51
N LYS A 352 1.49 -10.89 -10.36
CA LYS A 352 2.44 -9.76 -10.35
C LYS A 352 3.49 -9.91 -9.25
N ALA A 353 3.14 -10.45 -8.09
CA ALA A 353 4.07 -10.67 -6.99
C ALA A 353 5.09 -11.78 -7.27
N LYS A 354 4.72 -12.79 -8.07
CA LYS A 354 5.63 -13.89 -8.45
C LYS A 354 6.85 -13.36 -9.19
N ALA A 355 6.67 -12.34 -10.04
CA ALA A 355 7.77 -11.67 -10.74
C ALA A 355 8.73 -10.94 -9.78
N MET A 356 8.26 -10.58 -8.58
CA MET A 356 8.99 -9.84 -7.55
C MET A 356 9.48 -10.72 -6.39
N GLY A 357 9.28 -12.04 -6.49
CA GLY A 357 9.91 -13.03 -5.62
C GLY A 357 9.25 -13.28 -4.27
N PHE A 358 8.00 -12.85 -4.06
CA PHE A 358 7.31 -13.01 -2.78
C PHE A 358 5.87 -13.56 -2.92
N PRO A 359 5.30 -14.15 -1.84
CA PRO A 359 4.00 -14.85 -1.90
C PRO A 359 2.81 -13.97 -2.25
N SER A 360 1.79 -14.59 -2.84
CA SER A 360 0.52 -13.91 -3.14
C SER A 360 -0.65 -14.87 -3.23
N TRP A 361 -1.86 -14.34 -3.09
CA TRP A 361 -3.10 -15.13 -3.23
C TRP A 361 -4.29 -14.25 -3.62
N THR A 362 -5.34 -14.89 -4.12
CA THR A 362 -6.61 -14.24 -4.45
C THR A 362 -7.66 -14.48 -3.36
N ILE A 363 -8.53 -13.49 -3.11
CA ILE A 363 -9.71 -13.60 -2.26
C ILE A 363 -10.96 -13.07 -2.94
N ASP A 364 -12.12 -13.55 -2.49
CA ASP A 364 -13.42 -12.96 -2.80
C ASP A 364 -13.62 -11.69 -1.98
N GLY A 365 -13.73 -10.55 -2.66
CA GLY A 365 -13.85 -9.24 -2.04
C GLY A 365 -15.18 -9.02 -1.33
N SER A 366 -16.21 -9.84 -1.56
CA SER A 366 -17.50 -9.72 -0.86
C SER A 366 -17.52 -10.36 0.53
N ASP A 367 -16.47 -11.09 0.92
CA ASP A 367 -16.43 -11.80 2.20
C ASP A 367 -15.46 -11.14 3.21
N PRO A 368 -15.98 -10.42 4.22
CA PRO A 368 -15.16 -9.76 5.24
C PRO A 368 -14.21 -10.72 6.00
N ALA A 369 -14.57 -11.99 6.19
CA ALA A 369 -13.72 -12.94 6.89
C ALA A 369 -12.47 -13.30 6.06
N SER A 370 -12.59 -13.35 4.73
CA SER A 370 -11.46 -13.53 3.82
C SER A 370 -10.48 -12.35 3.84
N TRP A 371 -10.97 -11.12 3.97
CA TRP A 371 -10.14 -9.93 4.18
C TRP A 371 -9.36 -10.01 5.48
N TYR A 372 -10.06 -10.23 6.60
CA TYR A 372 -9.46 -10.39 7.92
C TYR A 372 -8.37 -11.46 7.92
N ALA A 373 -8.72 -12.68 7.49
CA ALA A 373 -7.82 -13.82 7.55
C ALA A 373 -6.55 -13.61 6.72
N SER A 374 -6.68 -12.93 5.58
CA SER A 374 -5.56 -12.63 4.70
C SER A 374 -4.64 -11.58 5.29
N VAL A 375 -5.16 -10.47 5.82
CA VAL A 375 -4.33 -9.44 6.45
C VAL A 375 -3.71 -9.93 7.76
N ALA A 376 -4.44 -10.73 8.55
CA ALA A 376 -3.92 -11.33 9.78
C ALA A 376 -2.72 -12.26 9.49
N CYS A 377 -2.86 -13.14 8.50
CA CYS A 377 -1.77 -14.03 8.08
C CYS A 377 -0.59 -13.23 7.51
N ALA A 378 -0.86 -12.22 6.67
CA ALA A 378 0.18 -11.40 6.06
C ALA A 378 0.96 -10.58 7.09
N ARG A 379 0.27 -10.05 8.10
CA ARG A 379 0.88 -9.35 9.24
C ARG A 379 1.79 -10.26 10.04
N GLU A 380 1.30 -11.44 10.43
CA GLU A 380 2.08 -12.45 11.14
C GLU A 380 3.34 -12.83 10.36
N PHE A 381 3.18 -13.19 9.08
CA PHE A 381 4.30 -13.56 8.21
C PHE A 381 5.33 -12.45 8.06
N ALA A 382 4.90 -11.21 7.78
CA ALA A 382 5.78 -10.08 7.55
C ALA A 382 6.60 -9.69 8.80
N LEU A 383 5.97 -9.66 9.97
CA LEU A 383 6.63 -9.29 11.23
C LEU A 383 7.59 -10.37 11.74
N GLU A 384 7.35 -11.63 11.37
CA GLU A 384 8.24 -12.76 11.67
C GLU A 384 9.36 -12.95 10.63
N GLY A 385 9.58 -11.97 9.74
CA GLY A 385 10.67 -12.00 8.76
C GLY A 385 10.36 -12.74 7.46
N GLY A 386 9.09 -13.06 7.21
CA GLY A 386 8.60 -13.63 5.96
C GLY A 386 8.66 -12.67 4.77
N GLY A 387 8.84 -11.37 5.03
CA GLY A 387 8.90 -10.35 3.99
C GLY A 387 7.51 -9.97 3.45
N PRO A 388 7.43 -9.37 2.25
CA PRO A 388 6.19 -8.80 1.75
C PRO A 388 5.22 -9.86 1.20
N THR A 389 3.94 -9.49 1.09
CA THR A 389 2.94 -10.29 0.38
C THR A 389 2.06 -9.42 -0.53
N LEU A 390 1.36 -10.05 -1.47
CA LEU A 390 0.30 -9.40 -2.26
C LEU A 390 -1.01 -10.18 -2.18
N ILE A 391 -2.08 -9.46 -1.86
CA ILE A 391 -3.44 -9.98 -1.80
C ILE A 391 -4.19 -9.42 -3.00
N HIS A 392 -4.52 -10.27 -3.96
CA HIS A 392 -5.47 -9.93 -5.02
C HIS A 392 -6.89 -10.06 -4.48
N VAL A 393 -7.67 -8.99 -4.57
CA VAL A 393 -9.08 -8.98 -4.18
C VAL A 393 -9.92 -8.89 -5.43
N GLU A 394 -10.68 -9.95 -5.71
CA GLU A 394 -11.68 -9.95 -6.77
C GLU A 394 -12.95 -9.27 -6.24
N THR A 395 -13.31 -8.10 -6.78
CA THR A 395 -14.45 -7.30 -6.32
C THR A 395 -15.12 -6.58 -7.49
N MET A 396 -16.06 -5.67 -7.23
CA MET A 396 -16.77 -4.93 -8.26
C MET A 396 -17.07 -3.50 -7.84
N ARG A 397 -16.94 -2.58 -8.81
CA ARG A 397 -17.38 -1.21 -8.65
C ARG A 397 -18.89 -1.13 -8.91
N GLY A 398 -19.69 -1.04 -7.85
CA GLY A 398 -21.15 -0.95 -7.93
C GLY A 398 -21.72 0.41 -8.37
N CYS A 399 -20.85 1.36 -8.73
CA CYS A 399 -21.24 2.72 -9.10
C CYS A 399 -20.30 3.33 -10.15
N GLY A 400 -20.64 4.52 -10.65
CA GLY A 400 -19.78 5.25 -11.58
C GLY A 400 -18.39 5.55 -10.99
N HIS A 401 -17.42 5.86 -11.86
CA HIS A 401 -16.08 6.19 -11.38
C HIS A 401 -16.10 7.36 -10.38
N ALA A 402 -16.88 8.39 -10.63
CA ALA A 402 -17.20 9.42 -9.65
C ALA A 402 -18.71 9.59 -9.59
N HIS A 403 -19.23 10.30 -8.58
CA HIS A 403 -20.68 10.50 -8.43
C HIS A 403 -21.40 11.02 -9.69
N HIS A 404 -20.74 11.82 -10.54
CA HIS A 404 -21.33 12.35 -11.78
C HIS A 404 -21.23 11.40 -12.98
N HIS A 405 -20.61 10.23 -12.83
CA HIS A 405 -20.48 9.21 -13.89
C HIS A 405 -21.49 8.08 -13.77
N ASP A 406 -22.40 8.10 -12.79
CA ASP A 406 -23.39 7.02 -12.61
C ASP A 406 -24.20 6.78 -13.88
N ASP A 407 -24.73 7.82 -14.51
CA ASP A 407 -25.56 7.69 -15.72
C ASP A 407 -24.80 7.14 -16.93
N LEU A 408 -23.50 7.43 -17.04
CA LEU A 408 -22.65 6.89 -18.10
C LEU A 408 -22.27 5.44 -17.85
N TYR A 409 -22.03 5.09 -16.59
CA TYR A 409 -21.60 3.76 -16.17
C TYR A 409 -22.80 2.80 -16.10
N LEU A 410 -23.77 3.10 -15.23
CA LEU A 410 -24.96 2.32 -14.95
C LEU A 410 -26.09 2.55 -15.95
N GLY A 411 -25.99 3.57 -16.81
CA GLY A 411 -27.09 3.99 -17.69
C GLY A 411 -28.09 4.88 -16.98
N SER A 412 -28.87 5.62 -17.77
CA SER A 412 -30.00 6.40 -17.23
C SER A 412 -31.13 5.47 -16.75
N GLU A 413 -31.98 5.95 -15.85
CA GLU A 413 -33.22 5.25 -15.46
C GLU A 413 -34.13 4.93 -16.67
N SER A 414 -34.09 5.78 -17.70
CA SER A 414 -34.83 5.58 -18.95
C SER A 414 -34.25 4.47 -19.85
N GLY A 415 -33.07 3.94 -19.50
CA GLY A 415 -32.29 2.99 -20.30
C GLY A 415 -31.58 3.61 -21.51
N THR A 416 -31.67 4.93 -21.71
CA THR A 416 -31.01 5.64 -22.81
C THR A 416 -30.23 6.88 -22.31
N PRO A 417 -28.89 6.85 -22.28
CA PRO A 417 -28.01 5.75 -22.71
C PRO A 417 -28.07 4.55 -21.73
N PRO A 418 -27.77 3.32 -22.20
CA PRO A 418 -27.92 2.08 -21.43
C PRO A 418 -26.83 1.84 -20.37
N GLY A 419 -25.81 2.70 -20.30
CA GLY A 419 -24.60 2.46 -19.50
C GLY A 419 -23.59 1.62 -20.27
N TYR A 420 -22.30 1.72 -19.91
CA TYR A 420 -21.25 0.90 -20.53
C TYR A 420 -20.86 -0.35 -19.71
N VAL A 421 -21.33 -0.48 -18.47
CA VAL A 421 -21.10 -1.70 -17.67
C VAL A 421 -22.00 -2.84 -18.13
N ASP A 422 -21.49 -4.07 -18.09
CA ASP A 422 -22.30 -5.24 -18.39
C ASP A 422 -23.36 -5.48 -17.30
N ARG A 423 -24.61 -5.69 -17.72
CA ARG A 423 -25.74 -5.90 -16.81
C ARG A 423 -25.66 -7.24 -16.10
N SER A 424 -25.24 -8.30 -16.80
CA SER A 424 -25.12 -9.62 -16.17
C SER A 424 -24.05 -9.63 -15.08
N LEU A 425 -22.96 -8.89 -15.29
CA LEU A 425 -21.92 -8.66 -14.29
C LEU A 425 -22.45 -7.85 -13.10
N LEU A 426 -23.23 -6.78 -13.33
CA LEU A 426 -23.87 -6.04 -12.23
C LEU A 426 -24.81 -6.93 -11.41
N ASP A 427 -25.67 -7.72 -12.05
CA ASP A 427 -26.62 -8.60 -11.37
C ASP A 427 -25.86 -9.59 -10.47
N TYR A 428 -24.85 -10.27 -11.02
CA TYR A 428 -23.98 -11.19 -10.28
C TYR A 428 -23.35 -10.56 -9.04
N TRP A 429 -22.81 -9.34 -9.18
CA TRP A 429 -22.13 -8.67 -8.06
C TRP A 429 -23.10 -8.02 -7.07
N SER A 430 -24.31 -7.66 -7.50
CA SER A 430 -25.36 -7.16 -6.61
C SER A 430 -25.83 -8.25 -5.64
N ASP A 431 -25.93 -9.50 -6.10
CA ASP A 431 -26.20 -10.67 -5.25
C ASP A 431 -25.08 -10.94 -4.24
N LYS A 432 -23.90 -10.36 -4.48
CA LYS A 432 -22.72 -10.40 -3.62
C LYS A 432 -22.48 -9.11 -2.83
N ASP A 433 -23.48 -8.23 -2.68
CA ASP A 433 -23.32 -7.06 -1.81
C ASP A 433 -22.88 -7.51 -0.39
N PRO A 434 -21.68 -7.10 0.08
CA PRO A 434 -21.14 -7.57 1.35
C PRO A 434 -22.01 -7.18 2.54
N ILE A 435 -22.78 -6.07 2.46
CA ILE A 435 -23.68 -5.66 3.54
C ILE A 435 -24.84 -6.66 3.68
N SER A 436 -25.50 -6.97 2.57
CA SER A 436 -26.68 -7.83 2.54
C SER A 436 -26.34 -9.29 2.83
N THR A 437 -25.29 -9.80 2.20
CA THR A 437 -24.85 -11.20 2.36
C THR A 437 -24.30 -11.45 3.77
N HIS A 438 -23.51 -10.53 4.34
CA HIS A 438 -23.01 -10.66 5.70
C HIS A 438 -24.12 -10.48 6.74
N ARG A 439 -25.11 -9.62 6.49
CA ARG A 439 -26.31 -9.51 7.34
C ARG A 439 -27.07 -10.82 7.42
N GLN A 440 -27.29 -11.50 6.29
CA GLN A 440 -27.92 -12.82 6.28
C GLN A 440 -27.10 -13.86 7.05
N LEU A 441 -25.77 -13.86 6.88
CA LEU A 441 -24.89 -14.72 7.65
C LEU A 441 -25.02 -14.48 9.17
N LEU A 442 -25.13 -13.23 9.62
CA LEU A 442 -25.33 -12.92 11.04
C LEU A 442 -26.66 -13.47 11.58
N LEU A 443 -27.74 -13.42 10.79
CA LEU A 443 -29.02 -14.06 11.14
C LEU A 443 -28.87 -15.57 11.27
N ASP A 444 -28.18 -16.21 10.32
CA ASP A 444 -27.94 -17.65 10.32
C ASP A 444 -27.08 -18.09 11.53
N LEU A 445 -26.20 -17.20 12.00
CA LEU A 445 -25.41 -17.36 13.23
C LEU A 445 -26.20 -17.05 14.51
N GLY A 446 -27.49 -16.71 14.41
CA GLY A 446 -28.40 -16.52 15.53
C GLY A 446 -28.49 -15.09 16.07
N ILE A 447 -27.92 -14.09 15.39
CA ILE A 447 -28.19 -12.69 15.72
C ILE A 447 -29.62 -12.34 15.35
N THR A 448 -30.32 -11.63 16.23
CA THR A 448 -31.72 -11.28 15.99
C THR A 448 -31.83 -10.13 15.00
N ASN A 449 -32.93 -10.10 14.25
CA ASN A 449 -33.19 -9.02 13.29
C ASN A 449 -33.23 -7.65 13.98
N GLU A 450 -33.79 -7.57 15.18
CA GLU A 450 -33.89 -6.35 15.98
C GLU A 450 -32.50 -5.80 16.34
N THR A 451 -31.52 -6.67 16.58
CA THR A 451 -30.14 -6.26 16.87
C THR A 451 -29.49 -5.62 15.64
N LEU A 452 -29.71 -6.19 14.46
CA LEU A 452 -29.16 -5.67 13.20
C LEU A 452 -29.82 -4.34 12.81
N GLU A 453 -31.14 -4.24 12.96
CA GLU A 453 -31.89 -2.99 12.75
C GLU A 453 -31.42 -1.88 13.71
N LEU A 454 -31.08 -2.23 14.96
CA LEU A 454 -30.52 -1.27 15.91
C LEU A 454 -29.14 -0.76 15.44
N ILE A 455 -28.24 -1.65 15.01
CA ILE A 455 -26.93 -1.26 14.46
C ILE A 455 -27.10 -0.32 13.26
N GLU A 456 -28.00 -0.68 12.34
CA GLU A 456 -28.30 0.13 11.16
C GLU A 456 -28.81 1.53 11.55
N ALA A 457 -29.73 1.61 12.51
CA ALA A 457 -30.27 2.88 12.99
C ALA A 457 -29.22 3.74 13.72
N GLU A 458 -28.37 3.12 14.54
CA GLU A 458 -27.28 3.79 15.25
C GLU A 458 -26.27 4.40 14.28
N GLU A 459 -25.79 3.64 13.30
CA GLU A 459 -24.80 4.14 12.34
C GLU A 459 -25.37 5.20 11.40
N LYS A 460 -26.64 5.04 10.98
CA LYS A 460 -27.33 6.07 10.21
C LYS A 460 -27.46 7.38 11.00
N SER A 461 -27.86 7.28 12.28
CA SER A 461 -27.96 8.43 13.17
C SER A 461 -26.60 9.09 13.41
N LEU A 462 -25.54 8.30 13.59
CA LEU A 462 -24.17 8.82 13.75
C LEU A 462 -23.76 9.65 12.53
N VAL A 463 -23.91 9.10 11.32
CA VAL A 463 -23.54 9.79 10.08
C VAL A 463 -24.38 11.06 9.89
N GLU A 464 -25.69 11.00 10.15
CA GLU A 464 -26.56 12.18 10.02
C GLU A 464 -26.19 13.28 11.04
N ASN A 465 -25.88 12.91 12.29
CA ASN A 465 -25.40 13.88 13.28
C ASN A 465 -24.08 14.54 12.86
N ASP A 466 -23.15 13.77 12.30
CA ASP A 466 -21.89 14.31 11.78
C ASP A 466 -22.10 15.16 10.52
N ARG A 467 -23.06 14.81 9.67
CA ARG A 467 -23.49 15.64 8.54
C ARG A 467 -24.01 16.98 9.03
N GLN A 468 -24.84 17.03 10.07
CA GLN A 468 -25.34 18.31 10.60
C GLN A 468 -24.19 19.19 11.13
N LYS A 469 -23.26 18.62 11.90
CA LYS A 469 -22.05 19.35 12.36
C LYS A 469 -21.22 19.87 11.19
N LEU A 470 -21.09 19.10 10.11
CA LEU A 470 -20.38 19.51 8.90
C LEU A 470 -21.07 20.70 8.20
N LEU A 471 -22.40 20.69 8.12
CA LEU A 471 -23.17 21.78 7.51
C LEU A 471 -23.02 23.08 8.30
N GLU A 472 -22.97 22.98 9.63
CA GLU A 472 -22.72 24.10 10.55
C GLU A 472 -21.24 24.53 10.59
N MET A 473 -20.32 23.70 10.07
CA MET A 473 -18.89 24.00 10.07
C MET A 473 -18.56 25.13 9.11
N ASP A 474 -17.75 26.08 9.57
CA ASP A 474 -17.30 27.22 8.79
C ASP A 474 -16.43 26.80 7.58
N TRP A 475 -16.47 27.64 6.55
CA TRP A 475 -15.52 27.58 5.44
C TRP A 475 -14.17 28.18 5.85
N PRO A 476 -13.04 27.65 5.37
CA PRO A 476 -11.73 28.26 5.65
C PRO A 476 -11.64 29.65 5.03
N ASN A 477 -10.84 30.53 5.65
CA ASN A 477 -10.62 31.87 5.11
C ASN A 477 -9.74 31.77 3.83
N PRO A 478 -10.03 32.50 2.73
CA PRO A 478 -9.29 32.34 1.47
C PRO A 478 -7.78 32.55 1.58
N GLU A 479 -7.33 33.45 2.46
CA GLU A 479 -5.91 33.74 2.70
C GLU A 479 -5.16 32.54 3.29
N THR A 480 -5.88 31.54 3.82
CA THR A 480 -5.22 30.33 4.31
C THR A 480 -4.53 29.58 3.18
N VAL A 481 -4.94 29.69 1.90
CA VAL A 481 -4.29 28.99 0.78
C VAL A 481 -2.81 29.34 0.61
N THR A 482 -2.38 30.52 1.07
CA THR A 482 -0.99 30.98 0.90
C THR A 482 -0.06 30.52 2.03
N LYS A 483 -0.57 29.99 3.15
CA LYS A 483 0.31 29.55 4.25
C LYS A 483 1.12 28.32 3.81
N GLY A 484 2.43 28.31 4.08
CA GLY A 484 3.33 27.22 3.69
C GLY A 484 3.85 27.31 2.25
N VAL A 485 3.34 28.24 1.43
CA VAL A 485 3.94 28.57 0.13
C VAL A 485 5.21 29.37 0.42
N THR A 486 6.36 28.72 0.28
CA THR A 486 7.66 29.39 0.38
C THR A 486 8.14 29.73 -1.02
N SER A 487 8.27 31.02 -1.30
CA SER A 487 8.95 31.50 -2.49
C SER A 487 10.07 32.44 -2.07
N ILE A 488 11.25 32.29 -2.66
CA ILE A 488 12.40 33.17 -2.40
C ILE A 488 12.13 34.58 -2.96
N SER A 489 11.25 34.67 -3.95
CA SER A 489 10.79 35.90 -4.61
C SER A 489 9.33 35.73 -5.06
N ASP A 490 8.54 36.79 -5.21
CA ASP A 490 7.22 36.65 -5.83
C ASP A 490 7.33 35.97 -7.21
N ALA A 491 6.33 35.18 -7.59
CA ALA A 491 6.28 34.62 -8.94
C ALA A 491 6.22 35.78 -9.95
N ASP A 492 7.03 35.70 -11.00
CA ASP A 492 7.02 36.69 -12.08
C ASP A 492 5.59 36.87 -12.61
N THR A 493 5.14 38.12 -12.71
CA THR A 493 3.84 38.44 -13.28
C THR A 493 3.86 38.19 -14.80
N HIS A 494 2.67 38.07 -15.41
CA HIS A 494 2.57 38.02 -16.88
C HIS A 494 3.25 39.23 -17.55
N GLN A 495 3.24 40.38 -16.87
CA GLN A 495 3.93 41.58 -17.33
C GLN A 495 5.45 41.43 -17.27
N ASP A 496 6.00 40.77 -16.24
CA ASP A 496 7.44 40.50 -16.13
C ASP A 496 7.90 39.56 -17.25
N HIS A 497 7.08 38.54 -17.59
CA HIS A 497 7.34 37.64 -18.72
C HIS A 497 7.36 38.39 -20.05
N LEU A 498 6.35 39.23 -20.31
CA LEU A 498 6.27 40.07 -21.51
C LEU A 498 7.44 41.05 -21.60
N SER A 499 7.83 41.64 -20.48
CA SER A 499 8.97 42.57 -20.41
C SER A 499 10.26 41.86 -20.82
N ARG A 500 10.49 40.63 -20.33
CA ARG A 500 11.66 39.81 -20.66
C ARG A 500 11.72 39.42 -22.15
N LEU A 501 10.57 39.08 -22.73
CA LEU A 501 10.43 38.77 -24.16
C LEU A 501 10.61 39.99 -25.06
N GLN A 502 10.40 41.19 -24.53
CA GLN A 502 10.59 42.47 -25.23
C GLN A 502 12.03 43.00 -25.10
N ILE A 503 12.86 42.43 -24.23
CA ILE A 503 14.30 42.74 -24.20
C ILE A 503 14.91 42.14 -25.47
N PRO A 504 15.52 42.93 -26.35
CA PRO A 504 16.19 42.40 -27.53
C PRO A 504 17.30 41.45 -27.09
N MET A 505 17.19 40.16 -27.42
CA MET A 505 18.28 39.20 -27.29
C MET A 505 19.42 39.58 -28.25
N THR A 506 20.19 40.62 -27.98
CA THR A 506 21.44 40.92 -28.70
C THR A 506 22.21 42.04 -28.01
N GLU A 507 22.93 41.70 -26.94
CA GLU A 507 24.30 42.17 -26.81
C GLU A 507 25.13 40.97 -26.36
N PHE A 508 25.82 40.33 -27.31
CA PHE A 508 26.91 39.43 -26.95
C PHE A 508 28.01 40.30 -26.33
N SER A 509 28.09 40.35 -25.00
CA SER A 509 29.25 40.92 -24.34
C SER A 509 30.47 40.11 -24.74
N SER A 510 31.56 40.77 -25.15
CA SER A 510 32.85 40.10 -25.33
C SER A 510 33.19 39.29 -24.08
N ALA A 511 33.66 38.05 -24.26
CA ALA A 511 34.05 37.20 -23.13
C ALA A 511 34.97 37.98 -22.19
N LYS A 512 34.63 38.01 -20.90
CA LYS A 512 35.39 38.76 -19.87
C LYS A 512 36.82 38.22 -19.67
N LEU A 513 37.10 37.04 -20.20
CA LEU A 513 38.38 36.35 -20.11
C LEU A 513 38.95 36.13 -21.51
N ALA A 514 40.24 36.39 -21.67
CA ALA A 514 40.96 35.95 -22.85
C ALA A 514 41.09 34.42 -22.88
N VAL A 515 41.35 33.84 -24.06
CA VAL A 515 41.61 32.40 -24.20
C VAL A 515 42.82 32.03 -23.34
N GLY A 516 42.60 31.16 -22.34
CA GLY A 516 43.63 30.70 -21.40
C GLY A 516 43.65 31.42 -20.05
N GLU A 517 42.78 32.42 -19.85
CA GLU A 517 42.67 33.17 -18.60
C GLU A 517 41.58 32.56 -17.70
N CYS A 518 41.87 32.40 -16.41
CA CYS A 518 40.93 31.83 -15.42
C CYS A 518 40.55 32.90 -14.40
N MET A 519 39.25 33.14 -14.17
CA MET A 519 38.79 34.09 -13.14
C MET A 519 38.87 33.54 -11.72
N LEU A 520 39.11 32.24 -11.56
CA LEU A 520 39.13 31.57 -10.25
C LEU A 520 40.57 31.18 -9.93
N GLU A 521 41.18 31.89 -8.98
CA GLU A 521 42.40 31.45 -8.29
C GLU A 521 41.99 30.52 -7.14
N TYR A 522 42.24 29.22 -7.29
CA TYR A 522 42.00 28.27 -6.21
C TYR A 522 42.99 28.51 -5.08
N SER A 523 42.50 28.61 -3.85
CA SER A 523 43.35 28.67 -2.65
C SER A 523 44.29 27.47 -2.61
N GLU A 524 45.60 27.70 -2.72
CA GLU A 524 46.61 26.63 -2.70
C GLU A 524 46.68 25.90 -1.35
N LYS A 525 46.15 26.49 -0.27
CA LYS A 525 46.13 25.89 1.08
C LYS A 525 44.89 26.27 1.89
N GLY A 526 44.22 25.26 2.43
CA GLY A 526 43.14 25.42 3.42
C GLY A 526 41.73 25.54 2.83
N GLY A 527 41.57 25.60 1.51
CA GLY A 527 40.26 25.50 0.86
C GLY A 527 39.74 24.06 0.83
N TRP A 528 38.41 23.89 0.85
CA TRP A 528 37.77 22.62 0.56
C TRP A 528 37.21 22.65 -0.86
N THR A 529 37.41 21.56 -1.60
CA THR A 529 36.60 21.29 -2.80
C THR A 529 35.14 21.12 -2.41
N TYR A 530 34.21 21.39 -3.33
CA TYR A 530 32.78 21.16 -3.11
C TYR A 530 32.47 19.73 -2.62
N ALA A 531 33.07 18.72 -3.27
CA ALA A 531 32.95 17.31 -2.87
C ALA A 531 33.37 17.07 -1.41
N ARG A 532 34.57 17.54 -1.02
CA ARG A 532 35.04 17.47 0.37
C ARG A 532 34.10 18.17 1.37
N ALA A 533 33.49 19.28 0.99
CA ALA A 533 32.54 19.98 1.84
C ALA A 533 31.26 19.16 2.05
N ILE A 534 30.70 18.57 0.99
CA ILE A 534 29.55 17.66 1.09
C ILE A 534 29.91 16.43 1.93
N GLN A 535 31.05 15.79 1.66
CA GLN A 535 31.54 14.63 2.42
C GLN A 535 31.60 14.91 3.93
N GLN A 536 32.15 16.07 4.33
CA GLN A 536 32.20 16.44 5.74
C GLN A 536 30.81 16.75 6.30
N ALA A 537 29.95 17.41 5.55
CA ALA A 537 28.57 17.66 5.95
C ALA A 537 27.79 16.36 6.17
N MET A 538 27.97 15.35 5.32
CA MET A 538 27.37 14.02 5.49
C MET A 538 27.83 13.37 6.80
N VAL A 539 29.13 13.44 7.12
CA VAL A 539 29.67 12.95 8.41
C VAL A 539 29.07 13.71 9.59
N ASP A 540 28.97 15.03 9.49
CA ASP A 540 28.40 15.87 10.55
C ASP A 540 26.90 15.57 10.78
N ILE A 541 26.14 15.35 9.71
CA ILE A 541 24.73 14.94 9.76
C ILE A 541 24.61 13.57 10.41
N ALA A 542 25.42 12.59 10.00
CA ALA A 542 25.42 11.25 10.60
C ALA A 542 25.76 11.29 12.11
N ASN A 543 26.75 12.08 12.50
CA ASN A 543 27.09 12.28 13.91
C ASN A 543 25.97 12.97 14.70
N ARG A 544 25.27 13.93 14.07
CA ARG A 544 24.22 14.71 14.73
C ARG A 544 22.92 13.93 14.93
N TYR A 545 22.52 13.15 13.94
CA TYR A 545 21.20 12.49 13.91
C TYR A 545 21.28 10.98 14.18
N GLY A 546 22.47 10.38 14.21
CA GLY A 546 22.65 8.98 14.60
C GLY A 546 21.78 8.02 13.78
N ASP A 547 20.96 7.24 14.47
CA ASP A 547 20.09 6.21 13.87
C ASP A 547 18.85 6.77 13.18
N ASP A 548 18.57 8.07 13.35
CA ASP A 548 17.54 8.75 12.58
C ASP A 548 18.02 9.13 11.17
N CYS A 549 19.31 8.96 10.85
CA CYS A 549 19.90 9.32 9.57
C CYS A 549 20.17 8.09 8.69
N VAL A 550 19.88 8.22 7.40
CA VAL A 550 20.18 7.19 6.39
C VAL A 550 20.56 7.86 5.07
N PHE A 551 21.46 7.24 4.30
CA PHE A 551 21.88 7.67 2.98
C PHE A 551 21.52 6.58 1.98
N ILE A 552 20.65 6.91 1.02
CA ILE A 552 20.09 5.96 0.07
C ILE A 552 20.31 6.47 -1.36
N GLY A 553 20.55 5.53 -2.28
CA GLY A 553 20.85 5.83 -3.67
C GLY A 553 21.49 4.63 -4.34
N GLU A 554 22.03 4.83 -5.52
CA GLU A 554 22.75 3.81 -6.27
C GLU A 554 24.26 3.92 -6.00
N ASP A 555 24.96 2.79 -5.84
CA ASP A 555 26.41 2.74 -5.54
C ASP A 555 26.81 3.41 -4.20
N MET A 556 25.96 3.27 -3.18
CA MET A 556 26.15 3.83 -1.85
C MET A 556 27.13 3.02 -1.00
N GLU A 557 27.04 1.69 -1.00
CA GLU A 557 27.72 0.82 -0.03
C GLU A 557 29.23 0.68 -0.29
N VAL A 558 29.72 0.95 -1.50
CA VAL A 558 31.14 0.81 -1.86
C VAL A 558 31.92 2.10 -1.63
N ALA A 559 31.81 3.06 -2.55
CA ALA A 559 32.52 4.34 -2.49
C ALA A 559 31.60 5.56 -2.64
N GLY A 560 30.35 5.39 -3.09
CA GLY A 560 29.54 6.49 -3.60
C GLY A 560 29.97 6.88 -5.00
N ALA A 561 29.05 7.48 -5.77
CA ALA A 561 29.42 8.13 -7.02
C ALA A 561 30.60 9.08 -6.77
N PHE A 562 31.67 8.97 -7.55
CA PHE A 562 32.88 9.79 -7.43
C PHE A 562 33.59 9.76 -6.04
N GLY A 563 33.33 8.74 -5.20
CA GLY A 563 33.98 8.59 -3.90
C GLY A 563 33.32 9.40 -2.77
N MET A 564 32.06 9.85 -2.94
CA MET A 564 31.35 10.68 -1.97
C MET A 564 31.13 10.02 -0.60
N ASN A 565 31.12 8.70 -0.51
CA ASN A 565 30.83 7.99 0.75
C ASN A 565 32.09 7.59 1.54
N ILE A 566 33.29 7.81 0.98
CA ILE A 566 34.56 7.39 1.62
C ILE A 566 34.74 8.03 3.00
N ALA A 567 34.44 9.32 3.15
CA ALA A 567 34.56 10.02 4.43
C ALA A 567 33.59 9.46 5.48
N LEU A 568 32.35 9.16 5.07
CA LEU A 568 31.32 8.58 5.92
C LEU A 568 31.72 7.18 6.43
N LYS A 569 32.27 6.34 5.54
CA LYS A 569 32.79 5.02 5.89
C LYS A 569 34.00 5.09 6.82
N ASN A 570 34.95 5.98 6.55
CA ASN A 570 36.11 6.20 7.40
C ASN A 570 35.72 6.71 8.80
N ALA A 571 34.60 7.42 8.91
CA ALA A 571 34.03 7.87 10.18
C ALA A 571 33.22 6.77 10.92
N GLY A 572 33.10 5.56 10.35
CA GLY A 572 32.43 4.41 10.98
C GLY A 572 30.94 4.27 10.67
N HIS A 573 30.37 5.10 9.79
CA HIS A 573 28.92 5.15 9.49
C HIS A 573 28.52 4.27 8.29
N SER A 574 29.14 3.10 8.12
CA SER A 574 28.84 2.23 6.97
C SER A 574 27.46 1.59 7.06
N ASP A 575 26.91 1.44 8.27
CA ASP A 575 25.55 0.95 8.56
C ASP A 575 24.43 1.89 8.05
N LYS A 576 24.79 3.12 7.70
CA LYS A 576 23.84 4.16 7.25
C LYS A 576 23.75 4.27 5.73
N LEU A 577 24.63 3.58 5.01
CA LEU A 577 24.67 3.53 3.55
C LEU A 577 23.82 2.35 3.09
N VAL A 578 22.86 2.61 2.20
CA VAL A 578 21.99 1.56 1.65
C VAL A 578 21.95 1.67 0.13
N ASP A 579 22.38 0.59 -0.53
CA ASP A 579 22.25 0.46 -1.99
C ASP A 579 20.80 0.22 -2.37
N MET A 580 20.30 1.05 -3.28
CA MET A 580 18.94 0.97 -3.79
C MET A 580 18.93 0.28 -5.17
N PRO A 581 17.82 -0.40 -5.54
CA PRO A 581 17.61 -0.84 -6.92
C PRO A 581 17.69 0.33 -7.90
N LEU A 582 18.02 0.03 -9.17
CA LEU A 582 18.13 1.02 -10.25
C LEU A 582 16.75 1.58 -10.67
N CYS A 583 16.18 2.41 -9.80
CA CYS A 583 14.79 2.84 -9.81
C CYS A 583 14.68 4.22 -9.13
N GLU A 584 14.79 5.32 -9.88
CA GLU A 584 14.90 6.66 -9.30
C GLU A 584 13.61 7.10 -8.58
N ALA A 585 12.44 6.70 -9.07
CA ALA A 585 11.17 7.08 -8.44
C ALA A 585 11.03 6.43 -7.06
N ILE A 586 11.28 5.11 -6.93
CA ILE A 586 11.20 4.46 -5.61
C ILE A 586 12.30 4.92 -4.65
N ILE A 587 13.47 5.32 -5.14
CA ILE A 587 14.51 5.95 -4.31
C ILE A 587 13.96 7.21 -3.63
N VAL A 588 13.31 8.09 -4.39
CA VAL A 588 12.69 9.32 -3.85
C VAL A 588 11.50 9.01 -2.94
N HIS A 589 10.62 8.08 -3.32
CA HIS A 589 9.50 7.65 -2.46
C HIS A 589 9.98 7.04 -1.14
N THR A 590 11.08 6.29 -1.17
CA THR A 590 11.70 5.72 0.02
C THR A 590 12.20 6.80 0.96
N GLY A 591 12.92 7.80 0.43
CA GLY A 591 13.33 8.97 1.21
C GLY A 591 12.13 9.74 1.76
N THR A 592 11.06 9.90 0.98
CA THR A 592 9.84 10.58 1.44
C THR A 592 9.17 9.82 2.59
N GLY A 593 8.96 8.51 2.44
CA GLY A 593 8.37 7.67 3.49
C GLY A 593 9.24 7.61 4.76
N ALA A 594 10.56 7.54 4.61
CA ALA A 594 11.48 7.61 5.74
C ALA A 594 11.39 8.95 6.46
N ALA A 595 11.35 10.08 5.75
CA ALA A 595 11.17 11.39 6.34
C ALA A 595 9.84 11.51 7.10
N LEU A 596 8.75 10.98 6.54
CA LEU A 596 7.43 10.94 7.20
C LEU A 596 7.44 10.11 8.49
N SER A 597 8.35 9.14 8.64
CA SER A 597 8.54 8.39 9.89
C SER A 597 9.42 9.09 10.93
N GLY A 598 9.85 10.32 10.64
CA GLY A 598 10.74 11.12 11.49
C GLY A 598 12.23 10.92 11.22
N MET A 599 12.62 10.17 10.18
CA MET A 599 14.03 10.05 9.79
C MET A 599 14.55 11.30 9.06
N ARG A 600 15.87 11.35 8.87
CA ARG A 600 16.64 12.29 8.06
C ARG A 600 17.30 11.53 6.91
N PRO A 601 16.54 11.16 5.88
CA PRO A 601 17.09 10.47 4.72
C PRO A 601 17.78 11.46 3.78
N MET A 602 18.93 11.04 3.26
CA MET A 602 19.65 11.72 2.18
C MET A 602 19.53 10.85 0.94
N VAL A 603 18.93 11.41 -0.09
CA VAL A 603 18.66 10.72 -1.35
C VAL A 603 19.69 11.17 -2.38
N GLU A 604 20.44 10.22 -2.93
CA GLU A 604 21.36 10.44 -4.06
C GLU A 604 20.81 9.77 -5.32
N ILE A 605 20.74 10.54 -6.41
CA ILE A 605 20.51 10.01 -7.76
C ILE A 605 21.86 10.12 -8.49
N GLN A 606 22.33 9.02 -9.07
CA GLN A 606 23.72 8.87 -9.50
C GLN A 606 24.18 9.97 -10.47
N PHE A 607 23.30 10.39 -11.39
CA PHE A 607 23.55 11.51 -12.30
C PHE A 607 22.31 12.38 -12.43
N GLY A 608 22.50 13.71 -12.53
CA GLY A 608 21.38 14.65 -12.67
C GLY A 608 20.49 14.40 -13.90
N GLY A 609 21.01 13.74 -14.94
CA GLY A 609 20.22 13.33 -16.11
C GLY A 609 19.12 12.31 -15.81
N PHE A 610 19.23 11.56 -14.71
CA PHE A 610 18.23 10.56 -14.29
C PHE A 610 17.16 11.11 -13.34
N ALA A 611 17.33 12.34 -12.84
CA ALA A 611 16.36 12.98 -11.94
C ALA A 611 14.94 13.08 -12.56
N ALA A 612 14.84 13.09 -13.89
CA ALA A 612 13.55 13.09 -14.59
C ALA A 612 12.72 11.82 -14.31
N LEU A 613 13.35 10.69 -14.05
CA LEU A 613 12.68 9.41 -13.74
C LEU A 613 12.02 9.46 -12.35
N GLY A 614 12.61 10.19 -11.40
CA GLY A 614 12.02 10.44 -10.07
C GLY A 614 11.16 11.70 -9.97
N PHE A 615 10.85 12.36 -11.09
CA PHE A 615 10.23 13.69 -11.05
C PHE A 615 8.80 13.68 -10.49
N ASN A 616 8.01 12.65 -10.81
CA ASN A 616 6.66 12.49 -10.24
C ASN A 616 6.73 12.30 -8.72
N ALA A 617 7.64 11.46 -8.23
CA ALA A 617 7.91 11.27 -6.80
C ALA A 617 8.39 12.55 -6.10
N LEU A 618 9.15 13.40 -6.79
CA LEU A 618 9.59 14.69 -6.23
C LEU A 618 8.44 15.71 -6.16
N VAL A 619 7.76 15.94 -7.28
CA VAL A 619 6.80 17.07 -7.40
C VAL A 619 5.44 16.73 -6.85
N ASN A 620 4.91 15.54 -7.13
CA ASN A 620 3.56 15.16 -6.75
C ASN A 620 3.49 14.40 -5.41
N ASN A 621 4.62 14.15 -4.77
CA ASN A 621 4.69 13.51 -3.46
C ASN A 621 5.56 14.32 -2.49
N ALA A 622 6.89 14.32 -2.65
CA ALA A 622 7.80 14.94 -1.69
C ALA A 622 7.51 16.44 -1.47
N ALA A 623 7.21 17.20 -2.53
CA ALA A 623 6.92 18.63 -2.44
C ALA A 623 5.53 18.97 -1.88
N MET A 624 4.60 18.00 -1.82
CA MET A 624 3.22 18.20 -1.37
C MET A 624 3.02 17.86 0.12
N LEU A 625 4.01 17.22 0.74
CA LEU A 625 3.91 16.70 2.11
C LEU A 625 4.66 17.59 3.11
N ASP A 626 4.01 17.93 4.21
CA ASP A 626 4.63 18.72 5.27
C ASP A 626 5.78 17.96 5.95
N GLY A 627 6.87 18.67 6.22
CA GLY A 627 8.04 18.12 6.92
C GLY A 627 9.10 17.48 6.00
N VAL A 628 8.86 17.41 4.69
CA VAL A 628 9.84 16.94 3.70
C VAL A 628 10.53 18.15 3.07
N GLY A 629 11.82 18.34 3.37
CA GLY A 629 12.64 19.38 2.73
C GLY A 629 13.29 18.85 1.46
N VAL A 630 12.96 19.41 0.30
CA VAL A 630 13.62 19.06 -0.98
C VAL A 630 14.69 20.11 -1.28
N LEU A 631 15.94 19.67 -1.38
CA LEU A 631 17.07 20.53 -1.73
C LEU A 631 17.79 19.91 -2.92
N ILE A 632 17.60 20.50 -4.10
CA ILE A 632 18.25 20.05 -5.34
C ILE A 632 19.57 20.80 -5.46
N ALA A 633 20.69 20.14 -5.19
CA ALA A 633 22.01 20.66 -5.52
C ALA A 633 22.30 20.32 -6.99
N GLN A 634 22.53 21.35 -7.82
CA GLN A 634 22.99 21.19 -9.20
C GLN A 634 24.52 21.09 -9.27
#